data_AF-X1KDT6-F1
#
_entry.id   AF-X1KDT6-F1
#
_cell.length_a   1.000
_cell.length_b   1.000
_cell.length_c   1.000
_cell.angle_alpha   90.00
_cell.angle_beta   90.00
_cell.angle_gamma   90.00
#
_symmetry.space_group_name_H-M   'P 1'
#
loop_
_entity.id
_entity.type
_entity.pdbx_description
1 polymer ?
#
loop_
_entity_poly.entity_id
_entity_poly.type
_entity_poly.pdbx_seq_one_letter_code
_entity_poly.pdbx_strand_id
1 'polypeptide(L)'
;DTLFGATYMVLAPEHELTEKISSPSQEKEVQDYIERSRRVPEAERLAQVKEKTGVFTGAYAINPVNREKIPIWISDYVLLAYGTGAIMAVPAHDIRDFEFATKFHLPIREVICSPGAQRKKDSTLKEAYLEEGELINSGSFNGLSSGEARKKITERLHQRNLGKRAVSYKLRDWIFSRQRYWGEPIPIIYCERCGEIPVPEKDLPVELPQVEKYQPSGTGKSPLENIPEFVNTTCPTCGSPAKRETDTMPQWAGSSWYFLRYPDAHLEKVAFEKETMNYWLPVDMYVGGIEHAILHLLYSRFFTKVLYDQGYIDFDEPFQRLFNQGMVCKRSKRTGKVEKMSKSKGNVVNPDDLVEKYGIDTVRMYELFIGPAELDCEWQDQGIEGIFRFLKKTWDLIPKWEAKPGPEDTETKTRLHLLIRSVTERIEAF
;
A
#
# COMPACT_ATOMS: atom_id res chain seq x y z
N ASP A 1 -8.41 14.50 -23.61
CA ASP A 1 -9.60 15.30 -23.91
C ASP A 1 -9.42 16.74 -23.46
N THR A 2 -8.94 17.00 -22.25
CA THR A 2 -8.89 18.36 -21.67
C THR A 2 -7.71 19.26 -22.07
N LEU A 3 -6.81 18.84 -22.96
CA LEU A 3 -5.56 19.55 -23.28
C LEU A 3 -5.76 21.00 -23.79
N PHE A 4 -6.89 21.30 -24.44
CA PHE A 4 -7.24 22.68 -24.86
C PHE A 4 -7.50 23.62 -23.68
N GLY A 5 -7.89 23.07 -22.53
CA GLY A 5 -8.15 23.78 -21.29
C GLY A 5 -6.91 23.95 -20.42
N ALA A 6 -5.74 23.47 -20.86
CA ALA A 6 -4.49 23.67 -20.14
C ALA A 6 -4.06 25.13 -20.23
N THR A 7 -4.10 25.85 -19.11
CA THR A 7 -3.84 27.30 -19.02
C THR A 7 -2.54 27.64 -18.31
N TYR A 8 -1.92 26.69 -17.62
CA TYR A 8 -0.57 26.78 -17.05
C TYR A 8 0.02 25.37 -16.90
N MET A 9 1.33 25.33 -16.67
CA MET A 9 2.07 24.11 -16.30
C MET A 9 2.54 24.22 -14.86
N VAL A 10 2.63 23.08 -14.17
CA VAL A 10 3.23 23.03 -12.84
C VAL A 10 4.30 21.94 -12.80
N LEU A 11 5.49 22.32 -12.33
CA LEU A 11 6.60 21.39 -12.08
C LEU A 11 6.70 21.10 -10.58
N ALA A 12 7.18 19.90 -10.25
CA ALA A 12 7.68 19.64 -8.91
C ALA A 12 8.85 20.60 -8.61
N PRO A 13 9.00 21.09 -7.37
CA PRO A 13 10.10 21.98 -7.01
C PRO A 13 11.48 21.37 -7.34
N GLU A 14 11.63 20.08 -7.11
CA GLU A 14 12.87 19.32 -7.37
C GLU A 14 13.09 18.95 -8.85
N HIS A 15 12.19 19.34 -9.76
CA HIS A 15 12.31 19.00 -11.16
C HIS A 15 13.54 19.67 -11.80
N GLU A 16 14.32 18.92 -12.58
CA GLU A 16 15.59 19.40 -13.15
C GLU A 16 15.46 20.64 -14.06
N LEU A 17 14.27 20.83 -14.66
CA LEU A 17 13.97 22.00 -15.49
C LEU A 17 13.74 23.27 -14.68
N THR A 18 13.35 23.18 -13.40
CA THR A 18 12.97 24.33 -12.59
C THR A 18 14.09 25.38 -12.56
N GLU A 19 15.32 24.97 -12.23
CA GLU A 19 16.47 25.88 -12.21
C GLU A 19 16.86 26.33 -13.62
N LYS A 20 16.76 25.45 -14.62
CA LYS A 20 17.18 25.73 -16.01
C LYS A 20 16.31 26.78 -16.72
N ILE A 21 15.02 26.85 -16.39
CA ILE A 21 14.07 27.74 -17.07
C ILE A 21 13.77 29.02 -16.29
N SER A 22 14.13 29.07 -15.01
CA SER A 22 13.81 30.22 -14.16
C SER A 22 14.43 31.50 -14.70
N SER A 23 13.64 32.57 -14.82
CA SER A 23 14.18 33.85 -15.27
C SER A 23 15.07 34.47 -14.19
N PRO A 24 16.08 35.30 -14.56
CA PRO A 24 16.96 35.94 -13.58
C PRO A 24 16.20 36.75 -12.52
N SER A 25 15.04 37.32 -12.88
CA SER A 25 14.17 38.05 -11.95
C SER A 25 13.41 37.17 -10.94
N GLN A 26 13.25 35.87 -11.23
CA GLN A 26 12.50 34.92 -10.40
C GLN A 26 13.41 33.90 -9.69
N GLU A 27 14.68 33.82 -10.07
CA GLU A 27 15.65 32.83 -9.59
C GLU A 27 15.70 32.73 -8.05
N LYS A 28 15.74 33.87 -7.35
CA LYS A 28 15.78 33.88 -5.88
C LYS A 28 14.52 33.28 -5.26
N GLU A 29 13.34 33.69 -5.71
CA GLU A 29 12.06 33.22 -5.16
C GLU A 29 11.85 31.72 -5.44
N VAL A 30 12.25 31.27 -6.62
CA VAL A 30 12.23 29.85 -7.00
C VAL A 30 13.17 29.05 -6.09
N GLN A 31 14.41 29.49 -5.89
CA GLN A 31 15.36 28.78 -5.02
C GLN A 31 14.89 28.74 -3.56
N ASP A 32 14.41 29.86 -3.02
CA ASP A 32 13.84 29.91 -1.66
C ASP A 32 12.67 28.93 -1.51
N TYR A 33 11.83 28.79 -2.56
CA TYR A 33 10.73 27.84 -2.57
C TYR A 33 11.21 26.39 -2.61
N ILE A 34 12.20 26.05 -3.44
CA ILE A 34 12.79 24.71 -3.52
C ILE A 34 13.36 24.28 -2.17
N GLU A 35 14.15 25.15 -1.54
CA GLU A 35 14.75 24.87 -0.23
C GLU A 35 13.70 24.62 0.84
N ARG A 36 12.62 25.40 0.84
CA ARG A 36 11.50 25.21 1.77
C ARG A 36 10.79 23.89 1.51
N SER A 37 10.47 23.57 0.25
CA SER A 37 9.77 22.33 -0.12
C SER A 37 10.56 21.08 0.23
N ARG A 38 11.90 21.11 0.16
CA ARG A 38 12.78 19.99 0.55
C ARG A 38 12.75 19.68 2.05
N ARG A 39 12.38 20.65 2.90
CA ARG A 39 12.28 20.46 4.36
C ARG A 39 10.97 19.81 4.79
N VAL A 40 9.99 19.73 3.89
CA VAL A 40 8.67 19.15 4.18
C VAL A 40 8.64 17.72 3.61
N PRO A 41 8.38 16.70 4.45
CA PRO A 41 8.24 15.32 3.98
C PRO A 41 7.19 15.20 2.87
N GLU A 42 7.42 14.32 1.90
CA GLU A 42 6.50 14.11 0.77
C GLU A 42 5.08 13.74 1.22
N ALA A 43 4.97 12.91 2.26
CA ALA A 43 3.69 12.53 2.86
C ALA A 43 2.94 13.74 3.45
N GLU A 44 3.67 14.70 4.02
CA GLU A 44 3.10 15.95 4.52
C GLU A 44 2.68 16.87 3.38
N ARG A 45 3.44 16.92 2.27
CA ARG A 45 3.05 17.67 1.06
C ARG A 45 1.75 17.14 0.45
N LEU A 46 1.53 15.82 0.49
CA LEU A 46 0.28 15.19 0.08
C LEU A 46 -0.88 15.46 1.05
N ALA A 47 -0.58 15.53 2.35
CA ALA A 47 -1.59 15.77 3.39
C ALA A 47 -1.93 17.27 3.58
N GLN A 48 -1.00 18.17 3.25
CA GLN A 48 -1.18 19.63 3.29
C GLN A 48 -2.01 20.10 2.08
N VAL A 49 -3.32 19.82 2.14
CA VAL A 49 -4.30 20.32 1.17
C VAL A 49 -4.91 21.66 1.62
N LYS A 50 -4.56 22.20 2.79
CA LYS A 50 -5.25 23.39 3.32
C LYS A 50 -4.85 24.71 2.67
N GLU A 51 -3.61 24.87 2.22
CA GLU A 51 -3.20 26.09 1.52
C GLU A 51 -2.33 25.77 0.31
N LYS A 52 -2.84 26.06 -0.90
CA LYS A 52 -2.06 25.92 -2.13
C LYS A 52 -0.94 26.95 -2.16
N THR A 53 0.30 26.52 -2.35
CA THR A 53 1.45 27.44 -2.51
C THR A 53 2.11 27.22 -3.86
N GLY A 54 2.75 28.24 -4.42
CA GLY A 54 3.48 28.08 -5.68
C GLY A 54 4.16 29.38 -6.11
N VAL A 55 5.15 29.25 -6.98
CA VAL A 55 5.95 30.37 -7.50
C VAL A 55 5.99 30.31 -9.03
N PHE A 56 5.84 31.47 -9.66
CA PHE A 56 5.97 31.60 -11.10
C PHE A 56 7.45 31.60 -11.48
N THR A 57 7.84 30.73 -12.41
CA THR A 57 9.25 30.59 -12.81
C THR A 57 9.76 31.74 -13.67
N GLY A 58 8.88 32.58 -14.23
CA GLY A 58 9.26 33.52 -15.28
C GLY A 58 9.24 32.93 -16.70
N ALA A 59 9.10 31.60 -16.82
CA ALA A 59 9.09 30.89 -18.09
C ALA A 59 7.66 30.57 -18.57
N TYR A 60 7.56 30.31 -19.87
CA TYR A 60 6.32 29.94 -20.54
C TYR A 60 6.53 28.68 -21.39
N ALA A 61 5.54 27.80 -21.40
CA ALA A 61 5.44 26.68 -22.33
C ALA A 61 4.51 27.06 -23.50
N ILE A 62 4.64 26.35 -24.62
CA ILE A 62 3.71 26.47 -25.76
C ILE A 62 2.76 25.29 -25.72
N ASN A 63 1.46 25.55 -25.57
CA ASN A 63 0.46 24.51 -25.61
C ASN A 63 0.39 23.92 -27.05
N PRO A 64 0.60 22.61 -27.24
CA PRO A 64 0.76 22.02 -28.57
C PRO A 64 -0.51 22.04 -29.43
N VAL A 65 -1.70 22.22 -28.85
CA VAL A 65 -2.96 22.17 -29.61
C VAL A 65 -3.43 23.52 -30.12
N ASN A 66 -3.05 24.62 -29.47
CA ASN A 66 -3.50 25.98 -29.81
C ASN A 66 -2.34 27.00 -29.94
N ARG A 67 -1.09 26.59 -29.66
CA ARG A 67 0.14 27.41 -29.73
C ARG A 67 0.18 28.60 -28.77
N GLU A 68 -0.73 28.65 -27.80
CA GLU A 68 -0.74 29.69 -26.77
C GLU A 68 0.44 29.53 -25.81
N LYS A 69 0.97 30.66 -25.33
CA LYS A 69 1.94 30.69 -24.24
C LYS A 69 1.22 30.53 -22.91
N ILE A 70 1.59 29.51 -22.15
CA ILE A 70 1.05 29.25 -20.82
C ILE A 70 2.18 29.34 -19.78
N PRO A 71 1.98 30.02 -18.64
CA PRO A 71 3.02 30.21 -17.65
C PRO A 71 3.40 28.88 -16.98
N ILE A 72 4.67 28.75 -16.60
CA ILE A 72 5.18 27.59 -15.86
C ILE A 72 5.38 27.98 -14.40
N TRP A 73 4.75 27.23 -13.51
CA TRP A 73 4.83 27.40 -12.06
C TRP A 73 5.55 26.21 -11.41
N ILE A 74 6.03 26.41 -10.18
CA ILE A 74 6.41 25.31 -9.30
C ILE A 74 5.47 25.26 -8.10
N SER A 75 5.16 24.04 -7.65
CA SER A 75 4.31 23.84 -6.48
C SER A 75 4.54 22.49 -5.81
N ASP A 76 4.45 22.47 -4.48
CA ASP A 76 4.64 21.31 -3.63
C ASP A 76 3.61 20.18 -3.83
N TYR A 77 2.42 20.48 -4.38
CA TYR A 77 1.40 19.46 -4.68
C TYR A 77 1.75 18.59 -5.90
N VAL A 78 2.74 18.99 -6.70
CA VAL A 78 3.31 18.17 -7.78
C VAL A 78 4.54 17.46 -7.24
N LEU A 79 4.59 16.14 -7.44
CA LEU A 79 5.61 15.27 -6.88
C LEU A 79 6.50 14.73 -8.00
N LEU A 80 7.82 14.84 -7.81
CA LEU A 80 8.80 14.37 -8.79
C LEU A 80 8.65 12.87 -9.09
N ALA A 81 8.38 12.07 -8.04
CA ALA A 81 8.20 10.63 -8.13
C ALA A 81 6.86 10.19 -8.77
N TYR A 82 5.99 11.12 -9.18
CA TYR A 82 4.70 10.81 -9.80
C TYR A 82 4.63 11.30 -11.25
N GLY A 83 4.35 10.38 -12.18
CA GLY A 83 4.33 10.70 -13.60
C GLY A 83 5.70 11.16 -14.08
N THR A 84 5.77 12.37 -14.67
CA THR A 84 7.02 12.99 -15.11
C THR A 84 7.52 14.09 -14.17
N GLY A 85 6.91 14.24 -12.99
CA GLY A 85 7.18 15.38 -12.10
C GLY A 85 6.73 16.74 -12.67
N ALA A 86 5.91 16.73 -13.72
CA ALA A 86 5.37 17.89 -14.41
C ALA A 86 3.94 17.61 -14.85
N ILE A 87 3.04 18.57 -14.69
CA ILE A 87 1.64 18.44 -15.10
C ILE A 87 1.20 19.63 -15.94
N MET A 88 0.31 19.36 -16.90
CA MET A 88 -0.55 20.40 -17.44
C MET A 88 -1.67 20.64 -16.43
N ALA A 89 -1.98 21.90 -16.15
CA ALA A 89 -3.05 22.24 -15.24
C ALA A 89 -4.29 22.65 -16.03
N VAL A 90 -5.43 22.02 -15.75
CA VAL A 90 -6.71 22.26 -16.44
C VAL A 90 -7.77 22.66 -15.39
N PRO A 91 -7.79 23.93 -14.95
CA PRO A 91 -8.57 24.36 -13.79
C PRO A 91 -10.06 24.06 -13.90
N ALA A 92 -10.64 24.16 -15.09
CA ALA A 92 -12.07 23.88 -15.25
C ALA A 92 -12.46 22.42 -14.97
N HIS A 93 -11.50 21.49 -14.92
CA HIS A 93 -11.73 20.05 -14.89
C HIS A 93 -10.85 19.26 -13.89
N ASP A 94 -10.11 19.95 -13.00
CA ASP A 94 -9.41 19.34 -11.85
C ASP A 94 -9.55 20.27 -10.63
N ILE A 95 -9.99 19.74 -9.50
CA ILE A 95 -10.22 20.51 -8.27
C ILE A 95 -8.96 21.22 -7.79
N ARG A 96 -7.80 20.56 -7.81
CA ARG A 96 -6.54 21.12 -7.30
C ARG A 96 -6.08 22.26 -8.19
N ASP A 97 -6.22 22.09 -9.50
CA ASP A 97 -5.87 23.12 -10.47
C ASP A 97 -6.86 24.30 -10.40
N PHE A 98 -8.13 24.04 -10.11
CA PHE A 98 -9.15 25.08 -9.89
C PHE A 98 -8.83 25.95 -8.67
N GLU A 99 -8.53 25.32 -7.54
CA GLU A 99 -8.14 26.00 -6.30
C GLU A 99 -6.86 26.83 -6.49
N PHE A 100 -5.84 26.24 -7.13
CA PHE A 100 -4.59 26.92 -7.43
C PHE A 100 -4.82 28.11 -8.37
N ALA A 101 -5.56 27.91 -9.47
CA ALA A 101 -5.87 28.97 -10.42
C ALA A 101 -6.68 30.10 -9.78
N THR A 102 -7.64 29.77 -8.92
CA THR A 102 -8.44 30.76 -8.19
C THR A 102 -7.55 31.60 -7.27
N LYS A 103 -6.67 30.95 -6.50
CA LYS A 103 -5.76 31.64 -5.57
C LYS A 103 -4.77 32.57 -6.29
N PHE A 104 -4.17 32.11 -7.38
CA PHE A 104 -3.15 32.84 -8.12
C PHE A 104 -3.71 33.64 -9.32
N HIS A 105 -5.03 33.72 -9.43
CA HIS A 105 -5.76 34.44 -10.48
C HIS A 105 -5.33 34.05 -11.91
N LEU A 106 -5.13 32.74 -12.11
CA LEU A 106 -4.77 32.16 -13.40
C LEU A 106 -6.02 31.88 -14.25
N PRO A 107 -5.89 31.85 -15.59
CA PRO A 107 -7.03 31.63 -16.46
C PRO A 107 -7.70 30.27 -16.21
N ILE A 108 -9.03 30.27 -16.16
CA ILE A 108 -9.86 29.06 -16.07
C ILE A 108 -10.61 28.92 -17.39
N ARG A 109 -10.23 27.91 -18.19
CA ARG A 109 -10.85 27.65 -19.50
C ARG A 109 -11.57 26.32 -19.47
N GLU A 110 -12.85 26.39 -19.76
CA GLU A 110 -13.67 25.20 -19.87
C GLU A 110 -13.65 24.62 -21.28
N VAL A 111 -13.47 23.31 -21.33
CA VAL A 111 -13.37 22.54 -22.57
C VAL A 111 -14.23 21.29 -22.59
N ILE A 112 -14.94 20.98 -21.50
CA ILE A 112 -15.94 19.92 -21.42
C ILE A 112 -17.19 20.52 -20.79
N CYS A 113 -18.37 20.25 -21.35
CA CYS A 113 -19.64 20.56 -20.71
C CYS A 113 -20.46 19.28 -20.49
N SER A 114 -21.32 19.31 -19.47
CA SER A 114 -22.29 18.24 -19.27
C SER A 114 -23.21 18.11 -20.48
N PRO A 115 -23.62 16.88 -20.84
CA PRO A 115 -24.53 16.67 -21.97
C PRO A 115 -25.82 17.49 -21.83
N GLY A 116 -26.16 18.28 -22.85
CA GLY A 116 -27.39 19.10 -22.86
C GLY A 116 -27.32 20.39 -22.04
N ALA A 117 -26.15 20.80 -21.54
CA ALA A 117 -26.01 22.04 -20.78
C ALA A 117 -26.32 23.29 -21.62
N GLN A 118 -27.28 24.10 -21.17
CA GLN A 118 -27.51 25.44 -21.70
C GLN A 118 -26.68 26.45 -20.92
N ARG A 119 -25.54 26.86 -21.47
CA ARG A 119 -24.67 27.86 -20.84
C ARG A 119 -25.14 29.27 -21.08
N LYS A 120 -25.16 30.08 -20.01
CA LYS A 120 -25.25 31.54 -20.12
C LYS A 120 -23.88 32.06 -20.55
N LYS A 121 -23.86 33.01 -21.49
CA LYS A 121 -22.66 33.54 -22.15
C LYS A 121 -21.61 34.15 -21.19
N ASP A 122 -22.03 34.48 -19.96
CA ASP A 122 -21.20 35.17 -18.95
C ASP A 122 -21.10 34.42 -17.60
N SER A 123 -21.35 33.11 -17.55
CA SER A 123 -21.19 32.36 -16.30
C SER A 123 -19.73 32.02 -16.02
N THR A 124 -19.20 32.48 -14.89
CA THR A 124 -17.95 31.96 -14.32
C THR A 124 -18.19 30.61 -13.65
N LEU A 125 -17.29 29.66 -13.86
CA LEU A 125 -17.29 28.38 -13.14
C LEU A 125 -17.10 28.64 -11.65
N LYS A 126 -17.98 28.07 -10.82
CA LYS A 126 -17.86 28.12 -9.35
C LYS A 126 -17.00 26.98 -8.79
N GLU A 127 -16.92 25.88 -9.53
CA GLU A 127 -16.20 24.67 -9.19
C GLU A 127 -15.73 23.97 -10.48
N ALA A 128 -14.78 23.05 -10.35
CA ALA A 128 -14.32 22.22 -11.47
C ALA A 128 -15.37 21.17 -11.85
N TYR A 129 -15.60 20.98 -13.15
CA TYR A 129 -16.43 19.91 -13.69
C TYR A 129 -15.59 18.68 -13.99
N LEU A 130 -15.77 17.60 -13.21
CA LEU A 130 -14.91 16.41 -13.24
C LEU A 130 -15.41 15.26 -14.11
N GLU A 131 -16.68 15.31 -14.50
CA GLU A 131 -17.33 14.20 -15.20
C GLU A 131 -17.01 14.23 -16.71
N GLU A 132 -17.26 13.09 -17.36
CA GLU A 132 -17.22 13.03 -18.82
C GLU A 132 -18.38 13.79 -19.45
N GLY A 133 -18.14 14.36 -20.63
CA GLY A 133 -19.13 15.16 -21.32
C GLY A 133 -18.79 15.39 -22.79
N GLU A 134 -19.31 16.47 -23.34
CA GLU A 134 -19.05 16.90 -24.71
C GLU A 134 -17.96 17.98 -24.73
N LEU A 135 -17.05 17.91 -25.68
CA LEU A 135 -15.99 18.89 -25.83
C LEU A 135 -16.51 20.21 -26.40
N ILE A 136 -16.10 21.30 -25.75
CA ILE A 136 -16.29 22.68 -26.20
C ILE A 136 -14.94 23.40 -26.21
N ASN A 137 -14.85 24.55 -26.89
CA ASN A 137 -13.62 25.37 -26.95
C ASN A 137 -12.33 24.58 -27.31
N SER A 138 -12.48 23.49 -28.07
CA SER A 138 -11.47 22.50 -28.39
C SER A 138 -11.20 22.37 -29.90
N GLY A 139 -11.43 23.47 -30.64
CA GLY A 139 -11.18 23.54 -32.08
C GLY A 139 -11.95 22.48 -32.87
N SER A 140 -11.23 21.69 -33.69
CA SER A 140 -11.82 20.62 -34.51
C SER A 140 -12.36 19.42 -33.72
N PHE A 141 -12.23 19.42 -32.39
CA PHE A 141 -12.72 18.35 -31.52
C PHE A 141 -14.03 18.72 -30.81
N ASN A 142 -14.58 19.91 -31.06
CA ASN A 142 -15.89 20.31 -30.53
C ASN A 142 -16.99 19.32 -30.94
N GLY A 143 -17.93 19.04 -30.04
CA GLY A 143 -19.05 18.13 -30.28
C GLY A 143 -18.71 16.64 -30.10
N LEU A 144 -17.45 16.30 -29.82
CA LEU A 144 -17.06 14.92 -29.51
C LEU A 144 -17.27 14.61 -28.03
N SER A 145 -17.58 13.36 -27.72
CA SER A 145 -17.53 12.88 -26.32
C SER A 145 -16.10 12.84 -25.78
N SER A 146 -15.92 13.00 -24.47
CA SER A 146 -14.63 12.87 -23.75
C SER A 146 -13.87 11.59 -24.13
N GLY A 147 -14.56 10.45 -24.17
CA GLY A 147 -13.99 9.16 -24.58
C GLY A 147 -13.42 9.15 -26.01
N GLU A 148 -14.19 9.64 -26.98
CA GLU A 148 -13.73 9.72 -28.37
C GLU A 148 -12.62 10.76 -28.56
N ALA A 149 -12.74 11.91 -27.88
CA ALA A 149 -11.77 12.98 -27.92
C ALA A 149 -10.41 12.56 -27.35
N ARG A 150 -10.36 11.81 -26.24
CA ARG A 150 -9.10 11.23 -25.73
C ARG A 150 -8.38 10.45 -26.82
N LYS A 151 -9.07 9.54 -27.52
CA LYS A 151 -8.48 8.74 -28.60
C LYS A 151 -7.98 9.60 -29.75
N LYS A 152 -8.82 10.52 -30.27
CA LYS A 152 -8.51 11.35 -31.44
C LYS A 152 -7.43 12.41 -31.17
N ILE A 153 -7.43 13.03 -30.00
CA ILE A 153 -6.41 14.02 -29.59
C ILE A 153 -5.07 13.32 -29.43
N THR A 154 -5.00 12.18 -28.74
CA THR A 154 -3.74 11.45 -28.58
C THR A 154 -3.18 10.97 -29.92
N GLU A 155 -4.04 10.50 -30.83
CA GLU A 155 -3.63 10.13 -32.20
C GLU A 155 -3.07 11.34 -32.97
N ARG A 156 -3.73 12.50 -32.88
CA ARG A 156 -3.24 13.73 -33.52
C ARG A 156 -1.88 14.17 -32.97
N LEU A 157 -1.68 14.06 -31.66
CA LEU A 157 -0.39 14.37 -31.02
C LEU A 157 0.70 13.40 -31.49
N HIS A 158 0.38 12.12 -31.60
CA HIS A 158 1.30 11.10 -32.09
C HIS A 158 1.74 11.35 -33.53
N GLN A 159 0.81 11.62 -34.44
CA GLN A 159 1.10 11.95 -35.84
C GLN A 159 1.98 13.19 -36.01
N ARG A 160 1.96 14.11 -35.04
CA ARG A 160 2.78 15.33 -35.03
C ARG A 160 4.06 15.21 -34.22
N ASN A 161 4.34 14.03 -33.65
CA ASN A 161 5.46 13.80 -32.73
C ASN A 161 5.45 14.73 -31.51
N LEU A 162 4.26 15.07 -31.00
CA LEU A 162 4.04 15.95 -29.84
C LEU A 162 3.55 15.19 -28.60
N GLY A 163 3.34 13.88 -28.70
CA GLY A 163 2.91 13.03 -27.59
C GLY A 163 2.70 11.60 -28.03
N LYS A 164 2.58 10.69 -27.06
CA LYS A 164 2.27 9.27 -27.31
C LYS A 164 1.32 8.75 -26.23
N ARG A 165 0.67 7.62 -26.50
CA ARG A 165 -0.04 6.87 -25.46
C ARG A 165 0.96 6.38 -24.43
N ALA A 166 0.61 6.51 -23.15
CA ALA A 166 1.36 5.98 -22.04
C ALA A 166 0.38 5.38 -21.04
N VAL A 167 0.78 4.28 -20.41
CA VAL A 167 0.08 3.70 -19.26
C VAL A 167 0.92 4.02 -18.04
N SER A 168 0.30 4.55 -17.00
CA SER A 168 0.95 4.84 -15.73
C SER A 168 0.20 4.16 -14.59
N TYR A 169 0.94 3.80 -13.56
CA TYR A 169 0.40 3.20 -12.34
C TYR A 169 0.65 4.15 -11.17
N LYS A 170 -0.29 4.18 -10.23
CA LYS A 170 -0.06 4.87 -8.94
C LYS A 170 0.92 4.11 -8.05
N LEU A 171 1.02 2.78 -8.25
CA LEU A 171 1.98 1.93 -7.58
C LEU A 171 3.41 2.41 -7.87
N ARG A 172 4.25 2.42 -6.85
CA ARG A 172 5.67 2.72 -6.94
C ARG A 172 6.48 1.45 -6.66
N ASP A 173 7.74 1.47 -7.07
CA ASP A 173 8.67 0.42 -6.70
C ASP A 173 8.81 0.33 -5.18
N TRP A 174 9.05 -0.89 -4.72
CA TRP A 174 9.17 -1.17 -3.31
C TRP A 174 10.55 -0.76 -2.79
N ILE A 175 10.59 0.31 -2.00
CA ILE A 175 11.78 0.65 -1.21
C ILE A 175 12.05 -0.48 -0.22
N PHE A 176 13.04 -1.31 -0.53
CA PHE A 176 13.32 -2.54 0.16
C PHE A 176 14.24 -2.33 1.37
N SER A 177 15.35 -1.61 1.20
CA SER A 177 16.39 -1.46 2.24
C SER A 177 15.94 -0.73 3.50
N ARG A 178 16.50 -1.12 4.65
CA ARG A 178 16.23 -0.51 5.96
C ARG A 178 17.53 -0.20 6.68
N GLN A 179 17.65 1.03 7.19
CA GLN A 179 18.78 1.49 8.01
C GLN A 179 18.60 1.02 9.47
N ARG A 180 18.43 -0.30 9.65
CA ARG A 180 18.14 -0.95 10.94
C ARG A 180 19.06 -2.16 11.09
N TYR A 181 19.36 -2.51 12.34
CA TYR A 181 20.13 -3.70 12.66
C TYR A 181 19.32 -4.99 12.54
N TRP A 182 18.08 -5.00 13.07
CA TRP A 182 17.29 -6.23 13.16
C TRP A 182 16.53 -6.53 11.87
N GLY A 183 17.22 -7.18 10.95
CA GLY A 183 16.71 -7.67 9.68
C GLY A 183 17.76 -8.52 8.97
N GLU A 184 17.37 -9.18 7.89
CA GLU A 184 18.27 -10.01 7.09
C GLU A 184 19.29 -9.12 6.34
N PRO A 185 20.60 -9.39 6.41
CA PRO A 185 21.57 -8.64 5.62
C PRO A 185 21.32 -8.77 4.12
N ILE A 186 21.38 -7.66 3.39
CA ILE A 186 21.28 -7.67 1.93
C ILE A 186 22.59 -8.26 1.35
N PRO A 187 22.54 -9.29 0.50
CA PRO A 187 23.73 -10.01 0.02
C PRO A 187 24.43 -9.26 -1.13
N ILE A 188 24.82 -8.00 -0.90
CA ILE A 188 25.56 -7.15 -1.84
C ILE A 188 26.90 -6.73 -1.22
N ILE A 189 27.92 -6.65 -2.07
CA ILE A 189 29.26 -6.12 -1.77
C ILE A 189 29.52 -4.93 -2.71
N TYR A 190 30.08 -3.86 -2.15
CA TYR A 190 30.53 -2.67 -2.85
C TYR A 190 32.05 -2.71 -3.04
N CYS A 191 32.50 -2.73 -4.29
CA CYS A 191 33.91 -2.73 -4.67
C CYS A 191 34.20 -1.51 -5.56
N GLU A 192 35.23 -0.72 -5.23
CA GLU A 192 35.60 0.46 -6.03
C GLU A 192 36.01 0.14 -7.48
N ARG A 193 36.46 -1.09 -7.74
CA ARG A 193 36.89 -1.53 -9.07
C ARG A 193 35.78 -2.24 -9.86
N CYS A 194 34.90 -2.97 -9.18
CA CYS A 194 33.92 -3.84 -9.82
C CYS A 194 32.47 -3.32 -9.69
N GLY A 195 32.24 -2.29 -8.89
CA GLY A 195 30.90 -1.76 -8.59
C GLY A 195 30.16 -2.60 -7.55
N GLU A 196 28.85 -2.71 -7.73
CA GLU A 196 27.93 -3.46 -6.89
C GLU A 196 27.90 -4.92 -7.36
N ILE A 197 28.25 -5.85 -6.48
CA ILE A 197 28.34 -7.27 -6.82
C ILE A 197 27.56 -8.11 -5.80
N PRO A 198 26.84 -9.16 -6.24
CA PRO A 198 26.17 -10.06 -5.32
C PRO A 198 27.18 -10.93 -4.57
N VAL A 199 26.84 -11.29 -3.34
CA VAL A 199 27.55 -12.34 -2.61
C VAL A 199 27.34 -13.68 -3.34
N PRO A 200 28.39 -14.49 -3.58
CA PRO A 200 28.23 -15.80 -4.20
C PRO A 200 27.29 -16.72 -3.40
N GLU A 201 26.47 -17.52 -4.09
CA GLU A 201 25.47 -18.38 -3.45
C GLU A 201 26.07 -19.33 -2.39
N LYS A 202 27.27 -19.88 -2.67
CA LYS A 202 28.02 -20.75 -1.74
C LYS A 202 28.48 -20.05 -0.45
N ASP A 203 28.52 -18.71 -0.46
CA ASP A 203 28.95 -17.88 0.66
C ASP A 203 27.74 -17.31 1.43
N LEU A 204 26.53 -17.76 1.10
CA LEU A 204 25.32 -17.52 1.87
C LEU A 204 25.20 -18.53 3.04
N PRO A 205 24.57 -18.13 4.16
CA PRO A 205 23.99 -16.81 4.42
C PRO A 205 25.04 -15.76 4.80
N VAL A 206 24.77 -14.49 4.50
CA VAL A 206 25.46 -13.38 5.16
C VAL A 206 24.87 -13.25 6.57
N GLU A 207 25.56 -13.80 7.56
CA GLU A 207 25.08 -13.81 8.95
C GLU A 207 25.04 -12.40 9.56
N LEU A 208 23.94 -12.08 10.24
CA LEU A 208 23.84 -10.85 11.01
C LEU A 208 24.79 -10.95 12.23
N PRO A 209 25.74 -10.02 12.42
CA PRO A 209 26.75 -10.12 13.46
C PRO A 209 26.10 -9.94 14.84
N GLN A 210 26.41 -10.82 15.79
CA GLN A 210 25.91 -10.68 17.16
C GLN A 210 26.69 -9.59 17.90
N VAL A 211 26.00 -8.50 18.29
CA VAL A 211 26.63 -7.39 19.03
C VAL A 211 25.81 -6.99 20.26
N GLU A 212 26.51 -6.49 21.28
CA GLU A 212 25.87 -5.96 22.50
C GLU A 212 25.18 -4.61 22.26
N LYS A 213 25.69 -3.79 21.32
CA LYS A 213 25.22 -2.43 21.05
C LYS A 213 24.84 -2.27 19.58
N TYR A 214 23.53 -2.23 19.33
CA TYR A 214 22.93 -2.06 18.00
C TYR A 214 21.96 -0.87 17.93
N GLN A 215 22.09 0.07 18.86
CA GLN A 215 21.24 1.25 18.93
C GLN A 215 21.48 2.15 17.70
N PRO A 216 20.45 2.84 17.18
CA PRO A 216 20.63 3.79 16.09
C PRO A 216 21.69 4.83 16.44
N SER A 217 22.63 5.05 15.54
CA SER A 217 23.76 5.98 15.75
C SER A 217 23.37 7.47 15.71
N GLY A 218 22.11 7.78 15.40
CA GLY A 218 21.62 9.15 15.20
C GLY A 218 22.00 9.79 13.87
N THR A 219 22.88 9.14 13.09
CA THR A 219 23.33 9.63 11.77
C THR A 219 22.34 9.35 10.62
N GLY A 220 21.28 8.57 10.89
CA GLY A 220 20.35 8.07 9.88
C GLY A 220 20.84 6.80 9.16
N LYS A 221 22.10 6.40 9.37
CA LYS A 221 22.70 5.19 8.79
C LYS A 221 22.45 3.95 9.64
N SER A 222 22.59 2.77 9.01
CA SER A 222 22.44 1.49 9.69
C SER A 222 23.44 1.31 10.84
N PRO A 223 23.06 0.70 11.98
CA PRO A 223 24.00 0.36 13.04
C PRO A 223 25.13 -0.57 12.57
N LEU A 224 24.89 -1.38 11.52
CA LEU A 224 25.89 -2.29 10.96
C LEU A 224 27.12 -1.56 10.40
N GLU A 225 26.99 -0.28 10.01
CA GLU A 225 28.11 0.52 9.51
C GLU A 225 29.23 0.69 10.56
N ASN A 226 28.89 0.61 11.85
CA ASN A 226 29.85 0.76 12.95
C ASN A 226 30.50 -0.56 13.37
N ILE A 227 30.39 -1.61 12.56
CA ILE A 227 30.91 -2.96 12.85
C ILE A 227 31.95 -3.32 11.78
N PRO A 228 33.22 -2.87 11.92
CA PRO A 228 34.25 -3.06 10.89
C PRO A 228 34.49 -4.52 10.49
N GLU A 229 34.33 -5.46 11.42
CA GLU A 229 34.46 -6.90 11.20
C GLU A 229 33.36 -7.49 10.30
N PHE A 230 32.19 -6.86 10.26
CA PHE A 230 31.11 -7.22 9.34
C PHE A 230 31.26 -6.48 8.01
N VAL A 231 31.48 -5.15 8.08
CA VAL A 231 31.50 -4.28 6.90
C VAL A 231 32.67 -4.61 5.98
N ASN A 232 33.87 -4.76 6.51
CA ASN A 232 35.06 -4.95 5.70
C ASN A 232 35.14 -6.40 5.20
N THR A 233 35.21 -6.56 3.88
CA THR A 233 35.34 -7.86 3.23
C THR A 233 36.28 -7.74 2.03
N THR A 234 36.43 -8.83 1.28
CA THR A 234 37.15 -8.83 0.00
C THR A 234 36.16 -9.01 -1.15
N CYS A 235 36.48 -8.41 -2.29
CA CYS A 235 35.71 -8.56 -3.51
C CYS A 235 35.85 -9.99 -4.05
N PRO A 236 34.78 -10.78 -4.17
CA PRO A 236 34.85 -12.15 -4.70
C PRO A 236 35.31 -12.20 -6.17
N THR A 237 35.20 -11.09 -6.92
CA THR A 237 35.59 -11.02 -8.34
C THR A 237 37.07 -10.71 -8.54
N CYS A 238 37.63 -9.74 -7.81
CA CYS A 238 38.98 -9.22 -8.06
C CYS A 238 39.94 -9.28 -6.85
N GLY A 239 39.46 -9.72 -5.69
CA GLY A 239 40.24 -9.85 -4.45
C GLY A 239 40.60 -8.53 -3.76
N SER A 240 40.21 -7.36 -4.29
CA SER A 240 40.48 -6.08 -3.63
C SER A 240 39.68 -5.93 -2.33
N PRO A 241 40.11 -5.04 -1.41
CA PRO A 241 39.25 -4.60 -0.32
C PRO A 241 37.90 -4.12 -0.83
N ALA A 242 36.83 -4.47 -0.12
CA ALA A 242 35.46 -4.14 -0.45
C ALA A 242 34.63 -3.99 0.84
N LYS A 243 33.40 -3.48 0.71
CA LYS A 243 32.48 -3.29 1.84
C LYS A 243 31.16 -4.00 1.61
N ARG A 244 30.61 -4.66 2.62
CA ARG A 244 29.25 -5.22 2.56
C ARG A 244 28.21 -4.10 2.58
N GLU A 245 27.04 -4.36 1.99
CA GLU A 245 25.84 -3.60 2.29
C GLU A 245 25.54 -3.67 3.79
N THR A 246 25.17 -2.52 4.35
CA THR A 246 24.91 -2.35 5.78
C THR A 246 23.43 -2.16 6.07
N ASP A 247 22.62 -1.86 5.06
CA ASP A 247 21.17 -1.94 5.17
C ASP A 247 20.69 -3.40 5.24
N THR A 248 19.58 -3.58 5.94
CA THR A 248 18.90 -4.86 6.07
C THR A 248 17.62 -4.90 5.24
N MET A 249 17.14 -6.11 4.96
CA MET A 249 15.85 -6.35 4.34
C MET A 249 14.71 -5.92 5.31
N PRO A 250 13.55 -5.54 4.78
CA PRO A 250 12.41 -5.20 5.60
C PRO A 250 11.73 -6.48 6.11
N GLN A 251 10.96 -6.40 7.21
CA GLN A 251 10.23 -7.55 7.77
C GLN A 251 9.31 -8.27 6.76
N TRP A 252 8.85 -7.56 5.73
CA TRP A 252 8.04 -8.13 4.66
C TRP A 252 8.84 -9.03 3.69
N ALA A 253 10.18 -9.01 3.72
CA ALA A 253 11.00 -9.91 2.92
C ALA A 253 10.72 -11.37 3.27
N GLY A 254 10.69 -11.71 4.57
CA GLY A 254 10.31 -13.05 5.03
C GLY A 254 8.81 -13.31 4.88
N SER A 255 7.96 -12.34 5.27
CA SER A 255 6.50 -12.57 5.28
C SER A 255 5.89 -12.71 3.88
N SER A 256 6.58 -12.31 2.81
CA SER A 256 6.06 -12.41 1.44
C SER A 256 6.11 -13.84 0.86
N TRP A 257 6.78 -14.78 1.53
CA TRP A 257 6.93 -16.15 1.01
C TRP A 257 6.92 -17.23 2.09
N TYR A 258 6.73 -16.89 3.37
CA TYR A 258 6.73 -17.85 4.47
C TYR A 258 5.76 -19.04 4.31
N PHE A 259 4.63 -18.84 3.61
CA PHE A 259 3.67 -19.91 3.28
C PHE A 259 4.25 -20.97 2.34
N LEU A 260 5.29 -20.64 1.56
CA LEU A 260 6.07 -21.61 0.76
C LEU A 260 7.07 -22.38 1.63
N ARG A 261 7.48 -21.84 2.78
CA ARG A 261 8.43 -22.52 3.65
C ARG A 261 7.76 -23.52 4.60
N TYR A 262 6.51 -23.28 4.99
CA TYR A 262 5.82 -24.13 5.97
C TYR A 262 5.62 -25.60 5.58
N PRO A 263 5.30 -25.95 4.32
CA PRO A 263 5.07 -27.35 3.98
C PRO A 263 6.28 -28.25 4.23
N ASP A 264 7.49 -27.69 4.12
CA ASP A 264 8.72 -28.33 4.61
C ASP A 264 9.73 -27.29 5.13
N ALA A 265 9.66 -27.03 6.44
CA ALA A 265 10.48 -26.02 7.10
C ALA A 265 11.93 -26.47 7.35
N HIS A 266 12.26 -27.75 7.14
CA HIS A 266 13.54 -28.34 7.56
C HIS A 266 14.55 -28.50 6.41
N LEU A 267 14.21 -28.08 5.18
CA LEU A 267 15.11 -28.14 4.02
C LEU A 267 16.34 -27.24 4.22
N GLU A 268 17.54 -27.81 4.26
CA GLU A 268 18.77 -27.03 4.50
C GLU A 268 19.41 -26.46 3.23
N LYS A 269 19.16 -27.09 2.07
CA LYS A 269 19.85 -26.77 0.80
C LYS A 269 19.05 -25.90 -0.15
N VAL A 270 17.73 -25.92 -0.02
CA VAL A 270 16.79 -25.20 -0.88
C VAL A 270 15.74 -24.50 -0.03
N ALA A 271 15.18 -23.41 -0.55
CA ALA A 271 14.12 -22.67 0.14
C ALA A 271 12.83 -23.50 0.25
N PHE A 272 12.48 -24.24 -0.81
CA PHE A 272 11.35 -25.16 -0.89
C PHE A 272 11.51 -26.06 -2.13
N GLU A 273 10.80 -27.20 -2.15
CA GLU A 273 10.73 -28.09 -3.31
C GLU A 273 9.42 -27.86 -4.08
N LYS A 274 9.51 -27.79 -5.41
CA LYS A 274 8.38 -27.47 -6.29
C LYS A 274 7.24 -28.48 -6.14
N GLU A 275 7.57 -29.76 -6.10
CA GLU A 275 6.63 -30.87 -5.96
C GLU A 275 5.84 -30.76 -4.66
N THR A 276 6.52 -30.43 -3.56
CA THR A 276 5.91 -30.21 -2.25
C THR A 276 4.99 -28.99 -2.25
N MET A 277 5.40 -27.89 -2.90
CA MET A 277 4.54 -26.71 -3.02
C MET A 277 3.30 -26.99 -3.85
N ASN A 278 3.44 -27.66 -4.99
CA ASN A 278 2.31 -27.99 -5.85
C ASN A 278 1.33 -28.99 -5.22
N TYR A 279 1.76 -29.76 -4.23
CA TYR A 279 0.86 -30.62 -3.45
C TYR A 279 0.05 -29.83 -2.41
N TRP A 280 0.68 -28.87 -1.71
CA TRP A 280 0.06 -28.17 -0.58
C TRP A 280 -0.56 -26.81 -0.92
N LEU A 281 -0.12 -26.17 -2.00
CA LEU A 281 -0.44 -24.79 -2.36
C LEU A 281 -1.11 -24.72 -3.74
N PRO A 282 -1.84 -23.63 -4.04
CA PRO A 282 -2.02 -22.41 -3.25
C PRO A 282 -2.85 -22.60 -1.98
N VAL A 283 -2.69 -21.71 -0.99
CA VAL A 283 -3.43 -21.77 0.28
C VAL A 283 -4.92 -21.68 0.01
N ASP A 284 -5.70 -22.68 0.41
CA ASP A 284 -7.15 -22.71 0.17
C ASP A 284 -7.89 -21.56 0.88
N MET A 285 -7.52 -21.29 2.13
CA MET A 285 -8.13 -20.27 2.99
C MET A 285 -7.08 -19.53 3.81
N TYR A 286 -6.95 -18.23 3.56
CA TYR A 286 -6.05 -17.34 4.28
C TYR A 286 -6.83 -16.39 5.18
N VAL A 287 -6.58 -16.44 6.48
CA VAL A 287 -7.26 -15.60 7.48
C VAL A 287 -6.29 -14.55 8.01
N GLY A 288 -6.62 -13.27 7.88
CA GLY A 288 -5.76 -12.19 8.37
C GLY A 288 -6.44 -10.82 8.36
N GLY A 289 -6.05 -9.93 9.27
CA GLY A 289 -6.71 -8.63 9.42
C GLY A 289 -6.61 -7.74 8.17
N ILE A 290 -7.62 -6.91 7.96
CA ILE A 290 -7.74 -6.01 6.79
C ILE A 290 -6.57 -5.01 6.68
N GLU A 291 -5.85 -4.75 7.78
CA GLU A 291 -4.64 -3.92 7.80
C GLU A 291 -3.54 -4.41 6.86
N HIS A 292 -3.58 -5.67 6.43
CA HIS A 292 -2.61 -6.27 5.53
C HIS A 292 -3.00 -6.19 4.04
N ALA A 293 -4.16 -5.60 3.70
CA ALA A 293 -4.74 -5.61 2.36
C ALA A 293 -3.80 -5.09 1.24
N ILE A 294 -3.05 -4.02 1.51
CA ILE A 294 -2.18 -3.38 0.50
C ILE A 294 -0.72 -3.82 0.64
N LEU A 295 -0.22 -4.01 1.86
CA LEU A 295 1.20 -4.31 2.09
C LEU A 295 1.47 -5.80 1.86
N HIS A 296 1.35 -6.59 2.92
CA HIS A 296 1.67 -8.01 2.94
C HIS A 296 0.99 -8.82 1.83
N LEU A 297 -0.31 -8.60 1.60
CA LEU A 297 -1.02 -9.35 0.55
C LEU A 297 -0.54 -9.00 -0.86
N LEU A 298 -0.21 -7.73 -1.14
CA LEU A 298 0.35 -7.35 -2.44
C LEU A 298 1.76 -7.89 -2.63
N TYR A 299 2.62 -7.81 -1.60
CA TYR A 299 3.99 -8.31 -1.67
C TYR A 299 4.04 -9.84 -1.80
N SER A 300 3.13 -10.55 -1.12
CA SER A 300 3.00 -12.01 -1.26
C SER A 300 2.62 -12.40 -2.69
N ARG A 301 1.67 -11.68 -3.29
CA ARG A 301 1.31 -11.88 -4.71
C ARG A 301 2.45 -11.56 -5.65
N PHE A 302 3.18 -10.46 -5.40
CA PHE A 302 4.35 -10.09 -6.19
C PHE A 302 5.43 -11.18 -6.14
N PHE A 303 5.80 -11.66 -4.94
CA PHE A 303 6.76 -12.75 -4.77
C PHE A 303 6.31 -14.04 -5.47
N THR A 304 5.03 -14.40 -5.32
CA THR A 304 4.46 -15.58 -5.98
C THR A 304 4.60 -15.49 -7.49
N LYS A 305 4.24 -14.36 -8.10
CA LYS A 305 4.35 -14.18 -9.55
C LYS A 305 5.80 -14.19 -10.03
N VAL A 306 6.73 -13.59 -9.29
CA VAL A 306 8.16 -13.68 -9.61
C VAL A 306 8.64 -15.14 -9.58
N LEU A 307 8.26 -15.92 -8.56
CA LEU A 307 8.66 -17.32 -8.44
C LEU A 307 8.00 -18.21 -9.52
N TYR A 308 6.75 -17.91 -9.87
CA TYR A 308 6.03 -18.53 -10.99
C TYR A 308 6.73 -18.27 -12.32
N ASP A 309 7.06 -17.00 -12.62
CA ASP A 309 7.75 -16.62 -13.86
C ASP A 309 9.14 -17.26 -13.99
N GLN A 310 9.79 -17.54 -12.86
CA GLN A 310 11.07 -18.28 -12.80
C GLN A 310 10.90 -19.82 -12.81
N GLY A 311 9.67 -20.33 -12.76
CA GLY A 311 9.36 -21.76 -12.84
C GLY A 311 9.50 -22.54 -11.54
N TYR A 312 9.69 -21.88 -10.39
CA TYR A 312 9.85 -22.54 -9.08
C TYR A 312 8.54 -23.10 -8.51
N ILE A 313 7.39 -22.61 -8.97
CA ILE A 313 6.03 -23.03 -8.59
C ILE A 313 5.11 -22.98 -9.80
N ASP A 314 3.99 -23.71 -9.78
CA ASP A 314 3.04 -23.77 -10.91
C ASP A 314 1.73 -22.97 -10.70
N PHE A 315 1.67 -22.14 -9.66
CA PHE A 315 0.53 -21.25 -9.38
C PHE A 315 0.99 -19.79 -9.31
N ASP A 316 0.14 -18.86 -9.74
CA ASP A 316 0.46 -17.44 -9.84
C ASP A 316 -0.26 -16.56 -8.79
N GLU A 317 -1.12 -17.16 -7.96
CA GLU A 317 -1.78 -16.51 -6.82
C GLU A 317 -1.63 -17.39 -5.57
N PRO A 318 -1.14 -16.86 -4.43
CA PRO A 318 -0.81 -17.67 -3.26
C PRO A 318 -2.02 -18.07 -2.39
N PHE A 319 -3.13 -17.35 -2.48
CA PHE A 319 -4.29 -17.51 -1.60
C PHE A 319 -5.58 -17.61 -2.44
N GLN A 320 -6.28 -18.74 -2.37
CA GLN A 320 -7.52 -18.96 -3.14
C GLN A 320 -8.71 -18.22 -2.53
N ARG A 321 -8.84 -18.29 -1.21
CA ARG A 321 -9.83 -17.54 -0.43
C ARG A 321 -9.12 -16.69 0.62
N LEU A 322 -9.59 -15.47 0.79
CA LEU A 322 -9.13 -14.53 1.79
C LEU A 322 -10.30 -14.17 2.70
N PHE A 323 -10.12 -14.34 4.00
CA PHE A 323 -11.06 -13.88 5.01
C PHE A 323 -10.39 -12.85 5.91
N ASN A 324 -10.96 -11.66 5.95
CA ASN A 324 -10.46 -10.59 6.80
C ASN A 324 -11.27 -10.51 8.09
N GLN A 325 -10.66 -10.94 9.21
CA GLN A 325 -11.33 -10.79 10.49
C GLN A 325 -11.42 -9.33 10.92
N GLY A 326 -12.50 -9.01 11.64
CA GLY A 326 -12.65 -7.76 12.36
C GLY A 326 -11.72 -7.67 13.56
N MET A 327 -11.57 -6.46 14.09
CA MET A 327 -10.70 -6.16 15.21
C MET A 327 -11.41 -6.37 16.54
N VAL A 328 -10.74 -7.08 17.46
CA VAL A 328 -11.17 -7.11 18.86
C VAL A 328 -10.79 -5.79 19.52
N CYS A 329 -11.80 -5.08 20.04
CA CYS A 329 -11.69 -3.76 20.63
C CYS A 329 -11.94 -3.80 22.13
N LYS A 330 -11.30 -2.91 22.89
CA LYS A 330 -11.60 -2.71 24.31
C LYS A 330 -11.37 -1.26 24.69
N ARG A 331 -12.14 -0.77 25.65
CA ARG A 331 -11.96 0.58 26.18
C ARG A 331 -10.52 0.79 26.66
N SER A 332 -9.86 1.75 26.05
CA SER A 332 -8.50 2.13 26.39
C SER A 332 -8.44 2.95 27.66
N LYS A 333 -7.61 2.51 28.61
CA LYS A 333 -7.36 3.23 29.86
C LYS A 333 -6.64 4.56 29.62
N ARG A 334 -5.93 4.69 28.49
CA ARG A 334 -5.15 5.89 28.14
C ARG A 334 -6.00 6.98 27.48
N THR A 335 -6.92 6.58 26.60
CA THR A 335 -7.68 7.50 25.73
C THR A 335 -9.15 7.58 26.11
N GLY A 336 -9.66 6.64 26.92
CA GLY A 336 -11.06 6.52 27.32
C GLY A 336 -12.01 6.00 26.24
N LYS A 337 -11.52 5.74 25.01
CA LYS A 337 -12.33 5.31 23.87
C LYS A 337 -12.29 3.79 23.68
N VAL A 338 -13.32 3.23 23.03
CA VAL A 338 -13.32 1.84 22.55
C VAL A 338 -12.55 1.80 21.24
N GLU A 339 -11.52 0.99 21.19
CA GLU A 339 -10.60 0.92 20.05
C GLU A 339 -9.85 -0.42 20.06
N LYS A 340 -9.25 -0.78 18.92
CA LYS A 340 -8.52 -2.04 18.77
C LYS A 340 -7.54 -2.29 19.92
N MET A 341 -7.49 -3.53 20.39
CA MET A 341 -6.55 -3.92 21.42
C MET A 341 -5.10 -3.75 20.93
N SER A 342 -4.26 -3.09 21.71
CA SER A 342 -2.82 -2.98 21.43
C SER A 342 -2.03 -2.60 22.67
N LYS A 343 -0.77 -3.07 22.75
CA LYS A 343 0.13 -2.81 23.89
C LYS A 343 0.30 -1.31 24.14
N SER A 344 0.41 -0.50 23.08
CA SER A 344 0.57 0.96 23.16
C SER A 344 -0.64 1.69 23.76
N LYS A 345 -1.83 1.07 23.76
CA LYS A 345 -3.06 1.64 24.31
C LYS A 345 -3.39 1.12 25.71
N GLY A 346 -2.65 0.10 26.19
CA GLY A 346 -2.87 -0.47 27.53
C GLY A 346 -4.25 -1.11 27.71
N ASN A 347 -4.86 -1.57 26.62
CA ASN A 347 -6.21 -2.14 26.58
C ASN A 347 -6.23 -3.63 26.19
N VAL A 348 -5.08 -4.29 26.22
CA VAL A 348 -4.93 -5.72 25.91
C VAL A 348 -5.49 -6.54 27.05
N VAL A 349 -6.19 -7.61 26.68
CA VAL A 349 -6.55 -8.70 27.59
C VAL A 349 -5.57 -9.83 27.35
N ASN A 350 -4.90 -10.28 28.41
CA ASN A 350 -3.97 -11.40 28.31
C ASN A 350 -4.77 -12.72 28.26
N PRO A 351 -4.67 -13.52 27.18
CA PRO A 351 -5.40 -14.78 27.10
C PRO A 351 -4.97 -15.77 28.19
N ASP A 352 -3.71 -15.77 28.62
CA ASP A 352 -3.20 -16.71 29.63
C ASP A 352 -3.98 -16.62 30.94
N ASP A 353 -4.23 -15.40 31.42
CA ASP A 353 -5.01 -15.15 32.65
C ASP A 353 -6.45 -15.70 32.53
N LEU A 354 -7.04 -15.66 31.33
CA LEU A 354 -8.37 -16.20 31.07
C LEU A 354 -8.38 -17.72 30.97
N VAL A 355 -7.34 -18.30 30.35
CA VAL A 355 -7.17 -19.75 30.23
C VAL A 355 -6.99 -20.36 31.60
N GLU A 356 -6.17 -19.76 32.48
CA GLU A 356 -6.00 -20.22 33.86
C GLU A 356 -7.31 -20.18 34.64
N LYS A 357 -8.13 -19.13 34.45
CA LYS A 357 -9.38 -18.95 35.18
C LYS A 357 -10.55 -19.79 34.65
N TYR A 358 -10.69 -19.92 33.33
CA TYR A 358 -11.90 -20.47 32.69
C TYR A 358 -11.64 -21.68 31.78
N GLY A 359 -10.38 -22.03 31.52
CA GLY A 359 -10.00 -23.06 30.56
C GLY A 359 -10.02 -22.59 29.11
N ILE A 360 -9.21 -23.25 28.27
CA ILE A 360 -8.97 -22.86 26.88
C ILE A 360 -10.23 -22.91 26.00
N ASP A 361 -11.10 -23.90 26.20
CA ASP A 361 -12.32 -24.04 25.40
C ASP A 361 -13.32 -22.91 25.65
N THR A 362 -13.39 -22.42 26.89
CA THR A 362 -14.21 -21.25 27.22
C THR A 362 -13.72 -20.01 26.46
N VAL A 363 -12.40 -19.80 26.42
CA VAL A 363 -11.80 -18.66 25.73
C VAL A 363 -12.06 -18.75 24.23
N ARG A 364 -11.75 -19.90 23.60
CA ARG A 364 -11.97 -20.14 22.17
C ARG A 364 -13.44 -19.96 21.79
N MET A 365 -14.35 -20.55 22.55
CA MET A 365 -15.78 -20.45 22.26
C MET A 365 -16.30 -19.02 22.46
N TYR A 366 -15.75 -18.27 23.42
CA TYR A 366 -16.11 -16.87 23.60
C TYR A 366 -15.64 -16.00 22.43
N GLU A 367 -14.40 -16.17 21.96
CA GLU A 367 -13.89 -15.45 20.79
C GLU A 367 -14.74 -15.71 19.52
N LEU A 368 -15.21 -16.94 19.33
CA LEU A 368 -16.07 -17.31 18.20
C LEU A 368 -17.54 -16.88 18.38
N PHE A 369 -17.96 -16.53 19.59
CA PHE A 369 -19.34 -16.19 19.92
C PHE A 369 -19.58 -14.69 20.11
N ILE A 370 -18.53 -13.91 20.34
CA ILE A 370 -18.63 -12.48 20.68
C ILE A 370 -19.26 -11.64 19.55
N GLY A 371 -19.17 -12.08 18.31
CA GLY A 371 -19.78 -11.45 17.15
C GLY A 371 -19.42 -12.16 15.84
N PRO A 372 -19.96 -11.69 14.70
CA PRO A 372 -19.52 -12.13 13.37
C PRO A 372 -18.02 -11.88 13.19
N ALA A 373 -17.30 -12.83 12.58
CA ALA A 373 -15.84 -12.82 12.54
C ALA A 373 -15.27 -11.71 11.64
N GLU A 374 -16.04 -11.23 10.67
CA GLU A 374 -15.70 -10.16 9.73
C GLU A 374 -15.93 -8.75 10.29
N LEU A 375 -16.61 -8.64 11.44
CA LEU A 375 -16.95 -7.35 12.07
C LEU A 375 -16.09 -7.08 13.31
N ASP A 376 -15.77 -5.81 13.52
CA ASP A 376 -15.16 -5.37 14.77
C ASP A 376 -16.08 -5.70 15.95
N CYS A 377 -15.51 -6.20 17.04
CA CYS A 377 -16.26 -6.58 18.23
C CYS A 377 -15.64 -5.93 19.49
N GLU A 378 -16.48 -5.56 20.46
CA GLU A 378 -16.01 -5.07 21.75
C GLU A 378 -15.90 -6.23 22.74
N TRP A 379 -14.72 -6.40 23.31
CA TRP A 379 -14.47 -7.36 24.38
C TRP A 379 -15.20 -7.00 25.66
N GLN A 380 -16.07 -7.90 26.12
CA GLN A 380 -16.80 -7.76 27.38
C GLN A 380 -16.32 -8.81 28.40
N ASP A 381 -15.79 -8.36 29.55
CA ASP A 381 -15.26 -9.27 30.57
C ASP A 381 -16.35 -10.18 31.19
N GLN A 382 -17.62 -9.75 31.15
CA GLN A 382 -18.76 -10.54 31.65
C GLN A 382 -19.27 -11.59 30.64
N GLY A 383 -18.98 -11.42 29.34
CA GLY A 383 -19.47 -12.32 28.29
C GLY A 383 -18.92 -13.74 28.42
N ILE A 384 -17.65 -13.86 28.82
CA ILE A 384 -16.96 -15.15 28.97
C ILE A 384 -17.57 -16.04 30.07
N GLU A 385 -18.14 -15.45 31.13
CA GLU A 385 -18.81 -16.21 32.20
C GLU A 385 -20.07 -16.92 31.72
N GLY A 386 -20.74 -16.38 30.69
CA GLY A 386 -21.87 -17.04 30.03
C GLY A 386 -21.44 -18.33 29.34
N ILE A 387 -20.33 -18.27 28.59
CA ILE A 387 -19.77 -19.40 27.88
C ILE A 387 -19.24 -20.47 28.84
N PHE A 388 -18.57 -20.05 29.92
CA PHE A 388 -18.11 -20.98 30.96
C PHE A 388 -19.28 -21.77 31.57
N ARG A 389 -20.37 -21.08 31.92
CA ARG A 389 -21.58 -21.72 32.47
C ARG A 389 -22.24 -22.64 31.46
N PHE A 390 -22.27 -22.27 30.17
CA PHE A 390 -22.79 -23.12 29.12
C PHE A 390 -21.98 -24.43 29.01
N LEU A 391 -20.65 -24.35 28.93
CA LEU A 391 -19.78 -25.53 28.86
C LEU A 391 -19.91 -26.40 30.11
N LYS A 392 -19.97 -25.80 31.30
CA LYS A 392 -20.19 -26.54 32.55
C LYS A 392 -21.55 -27.26 32.55
N LYS A 393 -22.62 -26.60 32.10
CA LYS A 393 -23.94 -27.22 31.97
C LYS A 393 -23.90 -28.41 30.99
N THR A 394 -23.23 -28.25 29.84
CA THR A 394 -23.06 -29.32 28.86
C THR A 394 -22.28 -30.49 29.46
N TRP A 395 -21.20 -30.22 30.19
CA TRP A 395 -20.43 -31.23 30.90
C TRP A 395 -21.27 -31.98 31.94
N ASP A 396 -22.06 -31.27 32.76
CA ASP A 396 -22.90 -31.86 33.80
C ASP A 396 -24.04 -32.73 33.24
N LEU A 397 -24.37 -32.60 31.95
CA LEU A 397 -25.35 -33.45 31.25
C LEU A 397 -24.75 -34.79 30.83
N ILE A 398 -23.45 -34.86 30.51
CA ILE A 398 -22.80 -36.06 29.97
C ILE A 398 -22.84 -37.24 30.97
N PRO A 399 -22.48 -37.09 32.27
CA PRO A 399 -22.56 -38.20 33.23
C PRO A 399 -23.99 -38.68 33.52
N LYS A 400 -24.99 -37.81 33.31
CA LYS A 400 -26.41 -38.12 33.49
C LYS A 400 -27.03 -38.76 32.25
N TRP A 401 -26.28 -38.81 31.15
CA TRP A 401 -26.71 -39.40 29.91
C TRP A 401 -26.54 -40.92 30.01
N GLU A 402 -27.67 -41.62 30.19
CA GLU A 402 -27.74 -43.06 29.99
C GLU A 402 -28.22 -43.33 28.56
N ALA A 403 -27.47 -44.14 27.79
CA ALA A 403 -27.90 -44.59 26.49
C ALA A 403 -29.11 -45.53 26.63
N LYS A 404 -30.32 -44.95 26.68
CA LYS A 404 -31.58 -45.67 26.61
C LYS A 404 -32.19 -45.42 25.24
N PRO A 405 -31.94 -46.28 24.24
CA PRO A 405 -32.59 -46.16 22.94
C PRO A 405 -34.10 -46.37 23.14
N GLY A 406 -34.84 -45.28 23.25
CA GLY A 406 -36.29 -45.26 23.12
C GLY A 406 -36.71 -45.19 21.65
N PRO A 407 -38.02 -45.28 21.34
CA PRO A 407 -38.50 -45.04 19.98
C PRO A 407 -38.04 -43.65 19.50
N GLU A 408 -37.50 -43.57 18.28
CA GLU A 408 -37.04 -42.30 17.70
C GLU A 408 -38.21 -41.31 17.60
N ASP A 409 -38.12 -40.22 18.35
CA ASP A 409 -39.01 -39.07 18.19
C ASP A 409 -38.66 -38.31 16.90
N THR A 410 -39.62 -38.24 15.98
CA THR A 410 -39.43 -37.63 14.65
C THR A 410 -39.13 -36.13 14.76
N GLU A 411 -39.68 -35.43 15.76
CA GLU A 411 -39.42 -34.01 15.98
C GLU A 411 -37.97 -33.77 16.42
N THR A 412 -37.49 -34.53 17.41
CA THR A 412 -36.10 -34.47 17.88
C THR A 412 -35.11 -34.79 16.76
N LYS A 413 -35.38 -35.83 15.96
CA LYS A 413 -34.53 -36.19 14.81
C LYS A 413 -34.50 -35.10 13.75
N THR A 414 -35.65 -34.49 13.45
CA THR A 414 -35.73 -33.35 12.53
C THR A 414 -34.89 -32.18 13.02
N ARG A 415 -35.02 -31.81 14.31
CA ARG A 415 -34.22 -30.74 14.92
C ARG A 415 -32.72 -31.02 14.90
N LEU A 416 -32.31 -32.27 15.17
CA LEU A 416 -30.93 -32.70 15.09
C LEU A 416 -30.37 -32.52 13.66
N HIS A 417 -31.07 -33.01 12.64
CA HIS A 417 -30.62 -32.87 11.25
C HIS A 417 -30.59 -31.40 10.78
N LEU A 418 -31.56 -30.58 11.19
CA LEU A 418 -31.55 -29.14 10.91
C LEU A 418 -30.36 -28.45 11.58
N LEU A 419 -30.03 -28.82 12.83
CA LEU A 419 -28.85 -28.29 13.53
C LEU A 419 -27.55 -28.73 12.83
N ILE A 420 -27.41 -30.01 12.50
CA ILE A 420 -26.23 -30.53 11.78
C ILE A 420 -26.05 -29.76 10.47
N ARG A 421 -27.11 -29.69 9.65
CA ARG A 421 -27.09 -28.95 8.39
C ARG A 421 -26.66 -27.49 8.60
N SER A 422 -27.29 -26.79 9.56
CA SER A 422 -27.00 -25.38 9.80
C SER A 422 -25.56 -25.16 10.29
N VAL A 423 -25.02 -26.04 11.12
CA VAL A 423 -23.64 -25.93 11.61
C VAL A 423 -22.65 -26.23 10.47
N THR A 424 -22.89 -27.28 9.69
CA THR A 424 -22.06 -27.63 8.53
C THR A 424 -22.02 -26.48 7.51
N GLU A 425 -23.18 -25.98 7.09
CA GLU A 425 -23.25 -24.86 6.12
C GLU A 425 -22.53 -23.61 6.64
N ARG A 426 -22.60 -23.32 7.95
CA ARG A 426 -21.91 -22.17 8.54
C ARG A 426 -20.39 -22.35 8.65
N ILE A 427 -19.90 -23.56 8.89
CA ILE A 427 -18.47 -23.86 8.92
C ILE A 427 -17.88 -23.82 7.50
N GLU A 428 -18.62 -24.32 6.50
CA GLU A 428 -18.16 -24.35 5.11
C GLU A 428 -18.25 -22.99 4.39
N ALA A 429 -19.16 -22.12 4.84
CA ALA A 429 -19.32 -20.76 4.32
C ALA A 429 -18.35 -19.75 4.94
N PHE A 430 -17.71 -20.10 6.06
CA PHE A 430 -16.59 -19.37 6.60
C PHE A 430 -15.40 -19.52 5.66
#